data_AF-A0A4D9E109-F1
#
_entry.id   AF-A0A4D9E109-F1
#
_cell.length_a   1.000
_cell.length_b   1.000
_cell.length_c   1.000
_cell.angle_alpha   90.00
_cell.angle_beta   90.00
_cell.angle_gamma   90.00
#
_symmetry.space_group_name_H-M   'P 1'
#
loop_
_entity.id
_entity.type
_entity.pdbx_description
1 polymer ?
#
loop_
_entity_poly.entity_id
_entity_poly.type
_entity_poly.pdbx_seq_one_letter_code
_entity_poly.pdbx_strand_id
1 'polypeptide(L)'
;MRAQGCGLPALLLLLLRLLPLAPGPLPGRAGPGALSELRVRVRLPDGQVTEESLQADSGADCISLELRKVDGTLITLTADFRQEVKIFRALILGELERGQSQFQALCFVTRLHRNEIIPSESMAKLRQKNPKTVRQAEEVRGLEQLNTDVAVNFSKGAQLSPHIHNICSEAKEAIYTRVEDVKFWLEKGVDGSMFEVLPQSADLPDLQRCKLCLDRWKPCICSYSLSIEWYPCMLKYCKSRDASGKVSSYKCGIRSCQKGYRFDYYVPQKQLCLWDEET
;
A
#
# COMPACT_ATOMS: atom_id res chain seq x y z
N MET A 1 -81.68 22.68 -5.85
CA MET A 1 -82.00 21.40 -5.17
C MET A 1 -80.72 20.89 -4.49
N ARG A 2 -80.90 20.14 -3.40
CA ARG A 2 -79.95 19.71 -2.37
C ARG A 2 -78.64 19.04 -2.82
N ALA A 3 -77.65 19.14 -1.91
CA ALA A 3 -76.67 18.13 -1.47
C ALA A 3 -75.53 17.77 -2.45
N GLN A 4 -74.29 17.47 -2.04
CA GLN A 4 -73.68 17.16 -0.74
C GLN A 4 -72.14 17.27 -0.90
N GLY A 5 -71.44 17.66 0.17
CA GLY A 5 -69.97 17.70 0.22
C GLY A 5 -69.34 16.47 0.86
N CYS A 6 -68.02 16.35 0.72
CA CYS A 6 -67.07 15.63 1.58
C CYS A 6 -65.66 15.97 1.05
N GLY A 7 -64.72 16.61 1.74
CA GLY A 7 -64.39 16.52 3.17
C GLY A 7 -63.18 15.59 3.32
N LEU A 8 -61.97 16.11 3.08
CA LEU A 8 -60.69 15.42 3.27
C LEU A 8 -60.54 15.00 4.75
N PRO A 9 -60.29 13.71 5.06
CA PRO A 9 -60.15 13.28 6.44
C PRO A 9 -58.74 13.54 6.98
N ALA A 10 -58.70 14.19 8.14
CA ALA A 10 -57.54 14.33 8.99
C ALA A 10 -57.07 12.96 9.49
N LEU A 11 -56.05 12.39 8.84
CA LEU A 11 -55.44 11.12 9.27
C LEU A 11 -53.91 11.12 9.19
N LEU A 12 -53.27 12.29 9.22
CA LEU A 12 -51.81 12.42 9.09
C LEU A 12 -51.08 12.96 10.35
N LEU A 13 -51.73 13.02 11.52
CA LEU A 13 -51.13 13.66 12.69
C LEU A 13 -51.26 12.90 14.03
N LEU A 14 -51.52 11.58 14.03
CA LEU A 14 -51.68 10.85 15.31
C LEU A 14 -50.97 9.50 15.44
N LEU A 15 -49.90 9.25 14.69
CA LEU A 15 -49.06 8.05 14.87
C LEU A 15 -47.60 8.36 15.26
N LEU A 16 -47.36 9.51 15.92
CA LEU A 16 -46.03 9.86 16.46
C LEU A 16 -45.80 9.40 17.92
N ARG A 17 -46.60 8.46 18.42
CA ARG A 17 -46.41 7.88 19.76
C ARG A 17 -46.56 6.37 19.66
N LEU A 18 -45.44 5.68 19.49
CA LEU A 18 -45.13 4.29 19.90
C LEU A 18 -43.79 3.88 19.25
N LEU A 19 -42.68 4.53 19.63
CA LEU A 19 -41.34 3.95 19.44
C LEU A 19 -40.95 3.26 20.75
N PRO A 20 -40.65 1.95 20.76
CA PRO A 20 -40.06 1.31 21.92
C PRO A 20 -38.64 1.87 22.13
N LEU A 21 -38.33 2.28 23.36
CA LEU A 21 -36.98 2.64 23.78
C LEU A 21 -36.04 1.44 23.53
N ALA A 22 -35.17 1.58 22.53
CA ALA A 22 -34.10 0.62 22.29
C ALA A 22 -33.16 0.61 23.51
N PRO A 23 -32.79 -0.57 24.05
CA PRO A 23 -31.80 -0.66 25.11
C PRO A 23 -30.47 -0.10 24.63
N GLY A 24 -29.88 0.82 25.40
CA GLY A 24 -28.55 1.38 25.11
C GLY A 24 -27.47 0.29 25.06
N PRO A 25 -26.36 0.50 24.32
CA PRO A 25 -25.33 -0.51 24.20
C PRO A 25 -24.64 -0.75 25.54
N LEU A 26 -24.65 -2.01 26.00
CA LEU A 26 -23.84 -2.48 27.12
C LEU A 26 -22.34 -2.28 26.81
N PRO A 27 -21.52 -1.78 27.74
CA PRO A 27 -20.08 -1.66 27.56
C PRO A 27 -19.44 -3.03 27.81
N GLY A 28 -19.17 -3.79 26.75
CA GLY A 28 -18.62 -5.13 26.92
C GLY A 28 -18.54 -5.97 25.67
N ARG A 29 -18.00 -5.42 24.57
CA ARG A 29 -17.57 -6.22 23.42
C ARG A 29 -16.35 -5.56 22.82
N ALA A 30 -15.19 -6.22 22.94
CA ALA A 30 -14.00 -5.83 22.20
C ALA A 30 -14.38 -5.75 20.71
N GLY A 31 -14.22 -4.56 20.13
CA GLY A 31 -14.71 -4.24 18.80
C GLY A 31 -14.00 -5.01 17.67
N PRO A 32 -14.57 -5.00 16.46
CA PRO A 32 -13.89 -5.48 15.26
C PRO A 32 -12.57 -4.72 15.08
N GLY A 33 -11.55 -5.38 14.53
CA GLY A 33 -10.15 -4.96 14.47
C GLY A 33 -9.88 -3.47 14.59
N ALA A 34 -9.03 -3.09 15.55
CA ALA A 34 -8.66 -1.69 15.76
C ALA A 34 -7.94 -1.13 14.53
N LEU A 35 -8.67 -0.34 13.74
CA LEU A 35 -8.10 0.57 12.75
C LEU A 35 -7.44 1.73 13.48
N SER A 36 -6.23 2.07 13.04
CA SER A 36 -5.48 3.19 13.61
C SER A 36 -4.69 3.88 12.51
N GLU A 37 -4.55 5.20 12.66
CA GLU A 37 -3.78 6.03 11.74
C GLU A 37 -2.72 6.79 12.55
N LEU A 38 -1.54 6.92 11.95
CA LEU A 38 -0.41 7.69 12.44
C LEU A 38 0.11 8.56 11.30
N ARG A 39 -0.02 9.87 11.44
CA ARG A 39 0.56 10.82 10.50
C ARG A 39 1.93 11.25 10.96
N VAL A 40 2.92 11.22 10.07
CA VAL A 40 4.31 11.47 10.42
C VAL A 40 4.89 12.51 9.49
N ARG A 41 5.46 13.57 10.08
CA ARG A 41 6.25 14.53 9.32
C ARG A 41 7.62 13.94 9.05
N VAL A 42 8.01 13.84 7.79
CA VAL A 42 9.26 13.22 7.37
C VAL A 42 10.08 14.22 6.56
N ARG A 43 11.39 14.23 6.78
CA ARG A 43 12.31 15.04 5.99
C ARG A 43 12.73 14.26 4.75
N LEU A 44 12.49 14.86 3.58
CA LEU A 44 12.90 14.34 2.29
C LEU A 44 14.38 14.65 2.00
N PRO A 45 15.02 13.95 1.05
CA PRO A 45 16.44 14.17 0.71
C PRO A 45 16.78 15.59 0.25
N ASP A 46 15.82 16.30 -0.35
CA ASP A 46 15.95 17.70 -0.79
C ASP A 46 15.80 18.71 0.35
N GLY A 47 15.58 18.23 1.59
CA GLY A 47 15.39 19.03 2.79
C GLY A 47 13.95 19.47 3.04
N GLN A 48 13.02 19.22 2.11
CA GLN A 48 11.60 19.50 2.31
C GLN A 48 11.00 18.59 3.39
N VAL A 49 9.87 19.01 3.96
CA VAL A 49 9.13 18.22 4.95
C VAL A 49 7.76 17.89 4.39
N THR A 50 7.45 16.60 4.34
CA THR A 50 6.14 16.08 3.92
C THR A 50 5.44 15.40 5.10
N GLU A 51 4.12 15.17 4.97
CA GLU A 51 3.33 14.39 5.92
C GLU A 51 2.94 13.06 5.26
N GLU A 52 3.39 11.96 5.85
CA GLU A 52 3.10 10.58 5.42
C GLU A 52 2.08 9.95 6.37
N SER A 53 1.18 9.11 5.85
CA SER A 53 0.16 8.42 6.65
C SER A 53 0.49 6.94 6.77
N LEU A 54 0.52 6.43 8.00
CA LEU A 54 0.62 5.01 8.32
C LEU A 54 -0.68 4.55 8.94
N GLN A 55 -1.33 3.58 8.30
CA GLN A 55 -2.54 2.95 8.80
C GLN A 55 -2.25 1.50 9.17
N ALA A 56 -2.82 1.05 10.29
CA ALA A 56 -2.73 -0.34 10.70
C ALA A 56 -4.12 -0.87 11.01
N ASP A 57 -4.44 -2.01 10.41
CA ASP A 57 -5.63 -2.80 10.69
C ASP A 57 -5.20 -4.11 11.35
N SER A 58 -5.38 -4.19 12.67
CA SER A 58 -5.03 -5.40 13.43
C SER A 58 -6.02 -6.56 13.16
N GLY A 59 -7.23 -6.28 12.65
CA GLY A 59 -8.21 -7.31 12.32
C GLY A 59 -7.96 -7.96 10.96
N ALA A 60 -7.56 -7.17 9.97
CA ALA A 60 -7.09 -7.68 8.68
C ALA A 60 -5.66 -8.23 8.74
N ASP A 61 -4.89 -7.87 9.78
CA ASP A 61 -3.45 -8.09 9.87
C ASP A 61 -2.70 -7.44 8.70
N CYS A 62 -2.95 -6.14 8.53
CA CYS A 62 -2.49 -5.36 7.39
C CYS A 62 -1.99 -3.98 7.84
N ILE A 63 -0.98 -3.46 7.13
CA ILE A 63 -0.48 -2.08 7.28
C ILE A 63 -0.52 -1.41 5.91
N SER A 64 -0.91 -0.13 5.87
CA SER A 64 -0.79 0.73 4.69
C SER A 64 0.08 1.95 5.02
N LEU A 65 0.99 2.31 4.13
CA LEU A 65 1.81 3.52 4.17
C LEU A 65 1.53 4.32 2.90
N GLU A 66 1.17 5.58 3.07
CA GLU A 66 0.95 6.52 1.96
C GLU A 66 1.95 7.67 2.05
N LEU A 67 2.68 7.90 0.97
CA LEU A 67 3.65 8.99 0.85
C LEU A 67 3.51 9.68 -0.51
N ARG A 68 3.90 10.96 -0.55
CA ARG A 68 3.87 11.78 -1.75
C ARG A 68 5.30 12.17 -2.13
N LYS A 69 5.70 11.84 -3.36
CA LYS A 69 6.99 12.27 -3.92
C LYS A 69 6.96 13.76 -4.27
N VAL A 70 8.13 14.34 -4.47
CA VAL A 70 8.31 15.75 -4.86
C VAL A 70 7.65 16.06 -6.22
N ASP A 71 7.65 15.09 -7.13
CA ASP A 71 6.98 15.15 -8.45
C ASP A 71 5.44 15.04 -8.37
N GLY A 72 4.88 14.92 -7.16
CA GLY A 72 3.44 14.78 -6.94
C GLY A 72 2.91 13.34 -7.04
N THR A 73 3.74 12.37 -7.42
CA THR A 73 3.37 10.95 -7.45
C THR A 73 2.94 10.49 -6.07
N LEU A 74 1.81 9.80 -6.01
CA LEU A 74 1.31 9.18 -4.78
C LEU A 74 1.73 7.71 -4.72
N ILE A 75 2.49 7.36 -3.69
CA ILE A 75 2.92 5.98 -3.43
C ILE A 75 2.09 5.41 -2.30
N THR A 76 1.57 4.21 -2.49
CA THR A 76 0.92 3.41 -1.44
C THR A 76 1.68 2.10 -1.30
N LEU A 77 2.19 1.81 -0.11
CA LEU A 77 2.73 0.50 0.25
C LEU A 77 1.76 -0.19 1.19
N THR A 78 1.32 -1.39 0.85
CA THR A 78 0.50 -2.23 1.72
C THR A 78 1.22 -3.52 2.04
N ALA A 79 1.31 -3.84 3.33
CA ALA A 79 1.85 -5.09 3.84
C ALA A 79 0.71 -5.93 4.42
N ASP A 80 0.34 -6.99 3.70
CA ASP A 80 -0.63 -8.01 4.10
C ASP A 80 0.14 -9.17 4.76
N PHE A 81 0.13 -9.20 6.09
CA PHE A 81 0.86 -10.21 6.86
C PHE A 81 0.16 -11.58 6.79
N ARG A 82 -1.16 -11.60 6.59
CA ARG A 82 -1.93 -12.83 6.50
C ARG A 82 -1.56 -13.62 5.26
N GLN A 83 -1.41 -12.94 4.12
CA GLN A 83 -1.02 -13.58 2.86
C GLN A 83 0.49 -13.56 2.61
N GLU A 84 1.28 -12.88 3.45
CA GLU A 84 2.70 -12.61 3.23
C GLU A 84 2.95 -11.88 1.89
N VAL A 85 2.13 -10.87 1.60
CA VAL A 85 2.16 -10.08 0.36
C VAL A 85 2.44 -8.62 0.67
N LYS A 86 3.31 -8.00 -0.13
CA LYS A 86 3.65 -6.58 -0.11
C LYS A 86 3.27 -5.98 -1.45
N ILE A 87 2.45 -4.93 -1.44
CA ILE A 87 1.93 -4.28 -2.65
C ILE A 87 2.44 -2.85 -2.65
N PHE A 88 3.14 -2.45 -3.71
CA PHE A 88 3.46 -1.06 -4.00
C PHE A 88 2.54 -0.59 -5.11
N ARG A 89 1.89 0.55 -4.91
CA ARG A 89 1.20 1.29 -5.96
C ARG A 89 1.92 2.61 -6.16
N ALA A 90 2.21 2.94 -7.41
CA ALA A 90 2.63 4.27 -7.81
C ALA A 90 1.57 4.89 -8.72
N LEU A 91 0.96 5.98 -8.27
CA LEU A 91 0.06 6.80 -9.08
C LEU A 91 0.82 8.03 -9.58
N ILE A 92 1.32 7.93 -10.80
CA ILE A 92 2.24 8.89 -11.43
C ILE A 92 1.40 9.89 -12.20
N LEU A 93 1.55 11.16 -11.87
CA LEU A 93 0.82 12.24 -12.54
C LEU A 93 1.40 12.48 -13.93
N GLY A 94 0.53 12.72 -14.91
CA GLY A 94 0.95 13.11 -16.24
C GLY A 94 1.58 14.51 -16.24
N GLU A 95 2.66 14.67 -16.99
CA GLU A 95 3.26 15.97 -17.25
C GLU A 95 2.57 16.66 -18.44
N LEU A 96 1.77 17.69 -18.14
CA LEU A 96 1.03 18.44 -19.17
C LEU A 96 1.96 19.04 -20.23
N GLU A 97 3.13 19.55 -19.82
CA GLU A 97 4.18 20.08 -20.71
C GLU A 97 4.72 19.05 -21.70
N ARG A 98 4.59 17.76 -21.38
CA ARG A 98 4.98 16.63 -22.24
C ARG A 98 3.80 16.04 -23.01
N GLY A 99 2.66 16.74 -23.03
CA GLY A 99 1.43 16.31 -23.70
C GLY A 99 0.69 15.20 -22.97
N GLN A 100 0.99 14.95 -21.69
CA GLN A 100 0.30 13.92 -20.90
C GLN A 100 -0.82 14.56 -20.08
N SER A 101 -2.07 14.28 -20.45
CA SER A 101 -3.24 14.77 -19.71
C SER A 101 -3.80 13.77 -18.70
N GLN A 102 -3.27 12.53 -18.67
CA GLN A 102 -3.74 11.45 -17.81
C GLN A 102 -2.63 10.98 -16.86
N PHE A 103 -3.04 10.45 -15.71
CA PHE A 103 -2.14 9.75 -14.79
C PHE A 103 -1.88 8.32 -15.27
N GLN A 104 -0.76 7.75 -14.86
CA GLN A 104 -0.44 6.32 -15.02
C GLN A 104 -0.36 5.68 -13.65
N ALA A 105 -0.80 4.43 -13.54
CA ALA A 105 -0.70 3.68 -12.30
C ALA A 105 0.09 2.39 -12.53
N LEU A 106 1.02 2.13 -11.63
CA LEU A 106 1.81 0.90 -11.58
C LEU A 106 1.55 0.20 -10.27
N CYS A 107 1.50 -1.12 -10.30
CA CYS A 107 1.53 -1.94 -9.11
C CYS A 107 2.66 -2.96 -9.15
N PHE A 108 3.43 -3.05 -8.07
CA PHE A 108 4.43 -4.09 -7.88
C PHE A 108 4.05 -4.92 -6.66
N VAL A 109 3.87 -6.21 -6.85
CA VAL A 109 3.49 -7.16 -5.80
C VAL A 109 4.69 -8.04 -5.53
N THR A 110 5.14 -8.09 -4.28
CA THR A 110 6.26 -8.93 -3.85
C THR A 110 5.92 -9.69 -2.58
N ARG A 111 6.73 -10.67 -2.23
CA ARG A 111 6.62 -11.34 -0.94
C ARG A 111 6.93 -10.36 0.20
N LEU A 112 6.12 -10.41 1.25
CA LEU A 112 6.43 -9.75 2.51
C LEU A 112 7.35 -10.65 3.34
N HIS A 113 8.61 -10.28 3.51
CA HIS A 113 9.51 -11.02 4.39
C HIS A 113 9.30 -10.65 5.86
N ARG A 114 9.60 -11.61 6.74
CA ARG A 114 9.58 -11.38 8.19
C ARG A 114 10.58 -10.29 8.56
N ASN A 115 10.23 -9.46 9.54
CA ASN A 115 11.08 -8.39 10.08
C ASN A 115 11.45 -7.27 9.09
N GLU A 116 10.74 -7.14 7.97
CA GLU A 116 10.89 -5.97 7.11
C GLU A 116 10.23 -4.73 7.75
N ILE A 117 9.00 -4.92 8.24
CA ILE A 117 8.16 -3.93 8.90
C ILE A 117 7.59 -4.52 10.20
N ILE A 118 7.36 -3.69 11.22
CA ILE A 118 6.79 -4.19 12.47
C ILE A 118 5.38 -4.75 12.26
N PRO A 119 4.92 -5.74 13.06
CA PRO A 119 3.57 -6.30 12.93
C PRO A 119 2.45 -5.27 13.11
N SER A 120 1.31 -5.49 12.44
CA SER A 120 0.11 -4.64 12.46
C SER A 120 -0.33 -4.25 13.88
N GLU A 121 -0.39 -5.21 14.81
CA GLU A 121 -0.77 -4.96 16.21
C GLU A 121 0.17 -3.99 16.94
N SER A 122 1.46 -4.00 16.57
CA SER A 122 2.45 -3.12 17.18
C SER A 122 2.42 -1.75 16.53
N MET A 123 2.23 -1.71 15.20
CA MET A 123 1.97 -0.46 14.46
C MET A 123 0.73 0.25 15.01
N ALA A 124 -0.35 -0.48 15.28
CA ALA A 124 -1.62 0.08 15.72
C ALA A 124 -1.59 0.73 17.10
N LYS A 125 -0.54 0.46 17.89
CA LYS A 125 -0.28 1.03 19.21
C LYS A 125 0.67 2.22 19.16
N LEU A 126 1.29 2.52 18.01
CA LEU A 126 2.19 3.66 17.88
C LEU A 126 1.43 4.97 18.02
N ARG A 127 1.95 5.86 18.87
CA ARG A 127 1.42 7.22 19.06
C ARG A 127 2.59 8.19 19.09
N GLN A 128 2.38 9.38 18.53
CA GLN A 128 3.36 10.45 18.61
C GLN A 128 3.17 11.25 19.90
N LYS A 129 4.25 11.38 20.67
CA LYS A 129 4.29 12.31 21.80
C LYS A 129 4.20 13.77 21.34
N ASN A 130 4.78 14.10 20.19
CA ASN A 130 4.72 15.42 19.57
C ASN A 130 4.44 15.28 18.06
N PRO A 131 3.22 15.67 17.60
CA PRO A 131 2.85 15.60 16.18
C PRO A 131 3.67 16.51 15.25
N LYS A 132 4.31 17.56 15.79
CA LYS A 132 5.13 18.50 14.99
C LYS A 132 6.55 18.01 14.76
N THR A 133 6.98 16.92 15.41
CA THR A 133 8.34 16.40 15.27
C THR A 133 8.57 15.86 13.87
N VAL A 134 9.55 16.43 13.17
CA VAL A 134 10.06 15.89 11.91
C VAL A 134 10.94 14.68 12.19
N ARG A 135 10.60 13.54 11.57
CA ARG A 135 11.30 12.27 11.72
C ARG A 135 12.34 12.07 10.63
N GLN A 136 13.40 11.38 11.00
CA GLN A 136 14.44 10.84 10.13
C GLN A 136 14.65 9.39 10.53
N ALA A 137 15.00 8.53 9.56
CA ALA A 137 15.29 7.14 9.84
C ALA A 137 16.50 6.99 10.77
N GLU A 138 16.48 5.97 11.63
CA GLU A 138 17.63 5.61 12.48
C GLU A 138 18.63 4.75 11.71
N GLU A 139 18.16 4.00 10.70
CA GLU A 139 18.93 3.08 9.88
C GLU A 139 18.61 3.31 8.40
N VAL A 140 19.63 3.47 7.57
CA VAL A 140 19.47 3.55 6.11
C VAL A 140 19.77 2.17 5.54
N ARG A 141 18.75 1.51 5.00
CA ARG A 141 18.89 0.21 4.32
C ARG A 141 19.29 0.41 2.87
N GLY A 142 20.03 -0.56 2.32
CA GLY A 142 20.47 -0.53 0.93
C GLY A 142 19.31 -0.54 -0.07
N LEU A 143 19.61 -0.13 -1.30
CA LEU A 143 18.71 -0.21 -2.45
C LEU A 143 18.38 -1.68 -2.75
N GLU A 144 17.08 -2.01 -2.78
CA GLU A 144 16.62 -3.31 -3.24
C GLU A 144 16.26 -3.25 -4.73
N GLN A 145 16.93 -4.05 -5.54
CA GLN A 145 16.64 -4.18 -6.97
C GLN A 145 15.75 -5.40 -7.19
N LEU A 146 14.65 -5.21 -7.90
CA LEU A 146 13.58 -6.18 -8.10
C LEU A 146 13.32 -6.31 -9.59
N ASN A 147 13.66 -7.46 -10.18
CA ASN A 147 13.31 -7.79 -11.56
C ASN A 147 11.89 -8.38 -11.55
N THR A 148 10.91 -7.59 -11.94
CA THR A 148 9.50 -7.95 -11.89
C THR A 148 9.03 -8.41 -13.26
N ASP A 149 9.45 -9.60 -13.64
CA ASP A 149 9.31 -10.19 -14.97
C ASP A 149 8.01 -11.01 -15.16
N VAL A 150 7.02 -10.81 -14.29
CA VAL A 150 5.74 -11.54 -14.36
C VAL A 150 4.59 -10.56 -14.19
N ALA A 151 3.65 -10.56 -15.13
CA ALA A 151 2.38 -9.84 -15.01
C ALA A 151 1.39 -10.61 -14.13
N VAL A 152 0.60 -9.88 -13.35
CA VAL A 152 -0.46 -10.42 -12.49
C VAL A 152 -1.82 -9.98 -13.02
N ASN A 153 -2.69 -10.93 -13.31
CA ASN A 153 -4.05 -10.65 -13.77
C ASN A 153 -4.90 -10.00 -12.65
N PHE A 154 -5.33 -8.75 -12.85
CA PHE A 154 -6.13 -8.01 -11.86
C PHE A 154 -7.40 -8.74 -11.40
N SER A 155 -8.13 -9.40 -12.32
CA SER A 155 -9.40 -10.05 -12.00
C SER A 155 -9.22 -11.26 -11.08
N LYS A 156 -8.06 -11.92 -11.13
CA LYS A 156 -7.72 -13.06 -10.29
C LYS A 156 -6.84 -12.69 -9.10
N GLY A 157 -6.23 -11.50 -9.10
CA GLY A 157 -5.29 -11.04 -8.08
C GLY A 157 -5.86 -11.04 -6.66
N ALA A 158 -7.18 -10.93 -6.49
CA ALA A 158 -7.83 -11.07 -5.18
C ALA A 158 -7.51 -12.38 -4.45
N GLN A 159 -7.22 -13.44 -5.20
CA GLN A 159 -6.84 -14.76 -4.66
C GLN A 159 -5.45 -14.72 -4.03
N LEU A 160 -4.56 -13.85 -4.51
CA LEU A 160 -3.24 -13.63 -3.94
C LEU A 160 -3.32 -12.73 -2.70
N SER A 161 -4.02 -11.60 -2.81
CA SER A 161 -4.37 -10.76 -1.66
C SER A 161 -5.65 -9.99 -1.96
N PRO A 162 -6.62 -9.94 -1.02
CA PRO A 162 -7.86 -9.19 -1.23
C PRO A 162 -7.61 -7.69 -1.42
N HIS A 163 -6.47 -7.17 -0.97
CA HIS A 163 -6.11 -5.77 -1.07
C HIS A 163 -5.77 -5.34 -2.52
N ILE A 164 -5.42 -6.28 -3.41
CA ILE A 164 -5.06 -5.98 -4.81
C ILE A 164 -6.20 -5.28 -5.54
N HIS A 165 -7.46 -5.68 -5.32
CA HIS A 165 -8.59 -5.06 -6.01
C HIS A 165 -8.76 -3.57 -5.71
N ASN A 166 -8.51 -3.17 -4.46
CA ASN A 166 -8.68 -1.79 -4.03
C ASN A 166 -7.44 -0.95 -4.34
N ILE A 167 -6.25 -1.52 -4.14
CA ILE A 167 -4.99 -0.77 -4.30
C ILE A 167 -4.63 -0.65 -5.77
N CYS A 168 -4.74 -1.72 -6.55
CA CYS A 168 -4.27 -1.76 -7.94
C CYS A 168 -5.38 -1.49 -8.96
N SER A 169 -6.49 -0.88 -8.53
CA SER A 169 -7.68 -0.69 -9.36
C SER A 169 -7.42 0.21 -10.58
N GLU A 170 -6.49 1.15 -10.44
CA GLU A 170 -6.04 2.07 -11.48
C GLU A 170 -4.95 1.47 -12.37
N ALA A 171 -4.29 0.39 -11.91
CA ALA A 171 -3.12 -0.24 -12.54
C ALA A 171 -3.45 -1.61 -13.17
N LYS A 172 -4.68 -1.81 -13.67
CA LYS A 172 -5.19 -3.14 -14.06
C LYS A 172 -4.29 -3.90 -15.04
N GLU A 173 -3.67 -3.16 -15.97
CA GLU A 173 -2.79 -3.69 -17.02
C GLU A 173 -1.29 -3.56 -16.66
N ALA A 174 -0.96 -3.11 -15.45
CA ALA A 174 0.39 -2.78 -15.02
C ALA A 174 0.66 -3.28 -13.59
N ILE A 175 0.32 -4.55 -13.33
CA ILE A 175 0.59 -5.23 -12.06
C ILE A 175 1.70 -6.25 -12.31
N TYR A 176 2.83 -6.08 -11.64
CA TYR A 176 4.04 -6.87 -11.87
C TYR A 176 4.51 -7.57 -10.59
N THR A 177 5.15 -8.72 -10.74
CA THR A 177 5.76 -9.49 -9.65
C THR A 177 7.01 -10.23 -10.13
N ARG A 178 7.74 -10.87 -9.21
CA ARG A 178 8.97 -11.61 -9.48
C ARG A 178 8.69 -13.10 -9.65
N VAL A 179 9.48 -13.76 -10.48
CA VAL A 179 9.43 -15.23 -10.67
C VAL A 179 9.65 -15.99 -9.35
N GLU A 180 10.54 -15.50 -8.48
CA GLU A 180 10.81 -16.10 -7.17
C GLU A 180 9.64 -15.99 -6.18
N ASP A 181 8.90 -14.88 -6.22
CA ASP A 181 7.71 -14.70 -5.38
C ASP A 181 6.56 -15.59 -5.86
N VAL A 182 6.39 -15.70 -7.18
CA VAL A 182 5.42 -16.62 -7.79
C VAL A 182 5.67 -18.05 -7.35
N LYS A 183 6.91 -18.54 -7.40
CA LYS A 183 7.27 -19.88 -6.92
C LYS A 183 6.81 -20.11 -5.48
N PHE A 184 7.08 -19.16 -4.59
CA PHE A 184 6.66 -19.23 -3.19
C PHE A 184 5.14 -19.29 -3.03
N TRP A 185 4.38 -18.50 -3.79
CA TRP A 185 2.91 -18.51 -3.70
C TRP A 185 2.30 -19.77 -4.29
N LEU A 186 2.85 -20.29 -5.40
CA LEU A 186 2.43 -21.58 -5.98
C LEU A 186 2.63 -22.74 -4.98
N GLU A 187 3.78 -22.77 -4.28
CA GLU A 187 4.05 -23.75 -3.22
C GLU A 187 3.04 -23.67 -2.07
N LYS A 188 2.47 -22.48 -1.82
CA LYS A 188 1.39 -22.27 -0.85
C LYS A 188 -0.01 -22.61 -1.37
N GLY A 189 -0.13 -23.06 -2.62
CA GLY A 189 -1.41 -23.46 -3.22
C GLY A 189 -2.19 -22.32 -3.88
N VAL A 190 -1.54 -21.19 -4.17
CA VAL A 190 -2.13 -20.11 -4.97
C VAL A 190 -2.25 -20.56 -6.43
N ASP A 191 -3.36 -20.22 -7.10
CA ASP A 191 -3.58 -20.57 -8.51
C ASP A 191 -2.58 -19.86 -9.44
N GLY A 192 -1.87 -20.64 -10.26
CA GLY A 192 -0.90 -20.11 -11.22
C GLY A 192 -1.52 -19.37 -12.40
N SER A 193 -2.82 -19.53 -12.66
CA SER A 193 -3.50 -19.00 -13.85
C SER A 193 -3.63 -17.46 -13.90
N MET A 194 -3.16 -16.75 -12.86
CA MET A 194 -3.09 -15.29 -12.82
C MET A 194 -1.71 -14.74 -13.19
N PHE A 195 -0.69 -15.59 -13.29
CA PHE A 195 0.68 -15.17 -13.55
C PHE A 195 1.04 -15.41 -15.01
N GLU A 196 1.55 -14.38 -15.67
CA GLU A 196 2.05 -14.44 -17.04
C GLU A 196 3.50 -13.99 -17.06
N VAL A 197 4.42 -14.88 -17.47
CA VAL A 197 5.84 -14.53 -17.57
C VAL A 197 6.01 -13.57 -18.76
N LEU A 198 6.62 -12.42 -18.50
CA LEU A 198 6.88 -11.40 -19.50
C LEU A 198 8.23 -11.63 -20.20
N PRO A 199 8.41 -11.16 -21.45
CA PRO A 199 9.66 -11.31 -22.17
C PRO A 199 10.85 -10.66 -21.46
N GLN A 200 11.97 -11.38 -21.38
CA GLN A 200 13.23 -10.87 -20.84
C GLN A 200 14.25 -10.57 -21.95
N SER A 201 15.34 -9.87 -21.60
CA SER A 201 16.44 -9.61 -22.54
C SER A 201 17.12 -10.89 -23.04
N ALA A 202 17.04 -11.99 -22.27
CA ALA A 202 17.49 -13.30 -22.71
C ALA A 202 16.62 -13.89 -23.83
N ASP A 203 15.32 -13.57 -23.83
CA ASP A 203 14.36 -14.08 -24.81
C ASP A 203 14.34 -13.24 -26.11
N LEU A 204 14.73 -11.97 -26.01
CA LEU A 204 14.70 -10.99 -27.10
C LEU A 204 16.02 -10.21 -27.15
N PRO A 205 16.95 -10.56 -28.07
CA PRO A 205 18.27 -9.92 -28.17
C PRO A 205 18.24 -8.40 -28.40
N ASP A 206 17.18 -7.89 -29.02
CA ASP A 206 16.97 -6.47 -29.31
C ASP A 206 16.27 -5.73 -28.17
N LEU A 207 15.92 -6.41 -27.06
CA LEU A 207 15.22 -5.81 -25.94
C LEU A 207 16.19 -5.00 -25.08
N GLN A 208 16.15 -3.68 -25.25
CA GLN A 208 16.99 -2.73 -24.54
C GLN A 208 16.24 -2.04 -23.39
N ARG A 209 16.96 -1.30 -22.55
CA ARG A 209 16.32 -0.42 -21.55
C ARG A 209 15.58 0.72 -22.22
N CYS A 210 14.47 1.18 -21.65
CA CYS A 210 13.65 2.24 -22.24
C CYS A 210 14.43 3.55 -22.40
N LYS A 211 15.37 3.85 -21.49
CA LYS A 211 16.33 4.96 -21.63
C LYS A 211 17.16 4.92 -22.93
N LEU A 212 17.48 3.74 -23.45
CA LEU A 212 18.28 3.58 -24.68
C LEU A 212 17.43 3.48 -25.94
N CYS A 213 16.13 3.25 -25.80
CA CYS A 213 15.22 3.06 -26.92
C CYS A 213 14.76 4.41 -27.49
N LEU A 214 15.04 4.67 -28.77
CA LEU A 214 14.63 5.91 -29.46
C LEU A 214 13.17 5.87 -29.92
N ASP A 215 12.66 4.68 -30.24
CA ASP A 215 11.31 4.50 -30.77
C ASP A 215 10.30 4.29 -29.63
N ARG A 216 9.32 5.19 -29.55
CA ARG A 216 8.28 5.18 -28.50
C ARG A 216 7.37 3.96 -28.55
N TRP A 217 7.31 3.29 -29.70
CA TRP A 217 6.40 2.18 -29.97
C TRP A 217 7.06 0.81 -29.85
N LYS A 218 8.37 0.77 -29.58
CA LYS A 218 9.10 -0.48 -29.36
C LYS A 218 8.99 -0.95 -27.90
N PRO A 219 9.04 -2.28 -27.67
CA PRO A 219 9.14 -2.83 -26.34
C PRO A 219 10.51 -2.52 -25.73
N CYS A 220 10.56 -2.41 -24.41
CA CYS A 220 11.79 -2.17 -23.66
C CYS A 220 11.66 -2.57 -22.20
N ILE A 221 12.78 -2.65 -21.49
CA ILE A 221 12.81 -2.81 -20.03
C ILE A 221 12.80 -1.44 -19.37
N CYS A 222 11.74 -1.17 -18.62
CA CYS A 222 11.51 0.04 -17.86
C CYS A 222 12.09 -0.07 -16.45
N SER A 223 12.67 1.01 -15.93
CA SER A 223 13.13 1.10 -14.54
C SER A 223 12.28 2.12 -13.77
N TYR A 224 11.69 1.71 -12.65
CA TYR A 224 10.98 2.60 -11.72
C TYR A 224 11.62 2.57 -10.34
N SER A 225 11.95 3.73 -9.78
CA SER A 225 12.59 3.85 -8.46
C SER A 225 11.69 4.60 -7.48
N LEU A 226 11.59 4.10 -6.25
CA LEU A 226 10.93 4.78 -5.13
C LEU A 226 11.74 4.60 -3.85
N SER A 227 11.64 5.55 -2.93
CA SER A 227 12.26 5.48 -1.62
C SER A 227 11.22 5.72 -0.54
N ILE A 228 11.33 4.96 0.55
CA ILE A 228 10.58 5.19 1.79
C ILE A 228 11.55 5.82 2.77
N GLU A 229 11.36 7.10 3.07
CA GLU A 229 12.28 7.90 3.88
C GLU A 229 12.17 7.59 5.38
N TRP A 230 11.01 7.12 5.83
CA TRP A 230 10.81 6.72 7.21
C TRP A 230 9.72 5.66 7.35
N TYR A 231 10.04 4.53 7.98
CA TYR A 231 9.02 3.55 8.41
C TYR A 231 9.48 2.74 9.63
N PRO A 232 8.56 2.30 10.51
CA PRO A 232 8.89 1.40 11.62
C PRO A 232 9.26 -0.01 11.13
N CYS A 233 10.56 -0.33 11.15
CA CYS A 233 11.08 -1.58 10.58
C CYS A 233 11.36 -2.67 11.63
N MET A 234 11.57 -2.30 12.91
CA MET A 234 11.92 -3.27 13.95
C MET A 234 11.41 -2.84 15.33
N LEU A 235 11.05 -3.80 16.17
CA LEU A 235 10.69 -3.58 17.57
C LEU A 235 11.93 -3.55 18.45
N LYS A 236 12.02 -2.57 19.35
CA LYS A 236 13.03 -2.51 20.42
C LYS A 236 12.48 -3.16 21.68
N TYR A 237 13.32 -4.00 22.30
CA TYR A 237 13.01 -4.69 23.54
C TYR A 237 13.94 -4.24 24.66
N CYS A 238 13.37 -3.88 25.79
CA CYS A 238 14.08 -3.48 27.00
C CYS A 238 13.97 -4.59 28.05
N LYS A 239 14.96 -4.66 28.94
CA LYS A 239 14.98 -5.63 30.03
C LYS A 239 14.48 -4.96 31.31
N SER A 240 13.62 -5.66 32.05
CA SER A 240 13.24 -5.30 33.42
C SER A 240 13.65 -6.43 34.35
N ARG A 241 14.06 -6.09 35.57
CA ARG A 241 14.42 -7.06 36.61
C ARG A 241 13.44 -6.89 37.76
N ASP A 242 12.77 -7.96 38.15
CA ASP A 242 11.88 -7.92 39.31
C ASP A 242 12.67 -8.07 40.63
N ALA A 243 11.96 -7.88 41.76
CA ALA A 243 12.54 -8.01 43.10
C ALA A 243 13.07 -9.43 43.41
N SER A 244 12.64 -10.45 42.66
CA SER A 244 13.14 -11.82 42.76
C SER A 244 14.39 -12.07 41.90
N GLY A 245 14.86 -11.05 41.16
CA GLY A 245 16.02 -11.12 40.29
C GLY A 245 15.74 -11.72 38.90
N LYS A 246 14.48 -12.06 38.58
CA LYS A 246 14.09 -12.58 37.26
C LYS A 246 14.07 -11.45 36.24
N VAL A 247 14.75 -11.68 35.12
CA VAL A 247 14.83 -10.72 34.01
C VAL A 247 13.72 -11.02 33.01
N SER A 248 12.87 -10.04 32.73
CA SER A 248 11.83 -10.10 31.71
C SER A 248 12.12 -9.09 30.58
N SER A 249 11.68 -9.42 29.37
CA SER A 249 11.82 -8.56 28.19
C SER A 249 10.46 -7.96 27.83
N TYR A 250 10.41 -6.66 27.56
CA TYR A 250 9.20 -5.96 27.16
C TYR A 250 9.44 -5.02 25.97
N LYS A 251 8.41 -4.79 25.16
CA LYS A 251 8.47 -3.86 24.02
C LYS A 251 8.57 -2.42 24.55
N CYS A 252 9.64 -1.71 24.20
CA CYS A 252 9.88 -0.34 24.70
C CYS A 252 10.01 0.71 23.60
N GLY A 253 10.06 0.31 22.33
CA GLY A 253 10.09 1.26 21.22
C GLY A 253 10.20 0.60 19.87
N ILE A 254 10.55 1.40 18.87
CA ILE A 254 10.80 0.97 17.50
C ILE A 254 12.17 1.45 17.04
N ARG A 255 12.74 0.77 16.05
CA ARG A 255 13.73 1.34 15.14
C ARG A 255 12.99 1.74 13.88
N SER A 256 13.29 2.94 13.38
CA SER A 256 12.82 3.40 12.07
C SER A 256 13.89 3.25 11.02
N CYS A 257 13.49 2.85 9.82
CA CYS A 257 14.38 2.65 8.69
C CYS A 257 14.00 3.54 7.50
N GLN A 258 14.96 3.74 6.62
CA GLN A 258 14.79 4.23 5.25
C GLN A 258 15.16 3.10 4.29
N LYS A 259 14.48 2.96 3.15
CA LYS A 259 14.82 1.96 2.13
C LYS A 259 14.41 2.41 0.74
N GLY A 260 15.34 2.28 -0.21
CA GLY A 260 15.09 2.48 -1.63
C GLY A 260 14.72 1.17 -2.33
N TYR A 261 13.90 1.27 -3.37
CA TYR A 261 13.50 0.17 -4.25
C TYR A 261 13.69 0.60 -5.70
N ARG A 262 14.14 -0.34 -6.53
CA ARG A 262 14.20 -0.22 -7.98
C ARG A 262 13.50 -1.43 -8.60
N PHE A 263 12.51 -1.18 -9.43
CA PHE A 263 11.77 -2.19 -10.16
C PHE A 263 12.16 -2.13 -11.63
N ASP A 264 12.68 -3.21 -12.18
CA ASP A 264 12.93 -3.38 -13.60
C ASP A 264 11.85 -4.31 -14.18
N TYR A 265 11.13 -3.89 -15.22
CA TYR A 265 10.00 -4.63 -15.80
C TYR A 265 9.83 -4.37 -17.29
N TYR A 266 9.23 -5.33 -17.97
CA TYR A 266 8.91 -5.23 -19.39
C TYR A 266 7.73 -4.28 -19.63
N VAL A 267 7.86 -3.41 -20.63
CA VAL A 267 6.74 -2.66 -21.20
C VAL A 267 6.64 -2.94 -22.71
N PRO A 268 5.44 -3.12 -23.27
CA PRO A 268 5.28 -3.39 -24.70
C PRO A 268 5.59 -2.18 -25.57
N GLN A 269 5.55 -0.96 -25.00
CA GLN A 269 5.82 0.29 -25.70
C GLN A 269 6.53 1.25 -24.74
N LYS A 270 7.64 1.86 -25.17
CA LYS A 270 8.38 2.86 -24.38
C LYS A 270 7.49 3.99 -23.85
N GLN A 271 6.42 4.37 -24.55
CA GLN A 271 5.51 5.41 -24.04
C GLN A 271 4.79 5.08 -22.73
N LEU A 272 4.81 3.82 -22.30
CA LEU A 272 4.30 3.37 -20.99
C LEU A 272 5.37 3.48 -19.88
N CYS A 273 6.52 4.06 -20.19
CA CYS A 273 7.67 4.20 -19.30
C CYS A 273 8.32 5.59 -19.47
N LEU A 274 7.59 6.64 -19.09
CA LEU A 274 8.01 8.03 -19.34
C LEU A 274 8.91 8.63 -18.24
N TRP A 275 9.09 7.88 -17.15
CA TRP A 275 9.93 8.20 -15.99
C TRP A 275 11.33 7.59 -16.06
N ASP A 276 11.60 6.66 -16.98
CA ASP A 276 12.93 6.07 -17.19
C ASP A 276 13.77 6.97 -18.12
N GLU A 277 13.91 8.23 -17.73
CA GLU A 277 14.64 9.26 -18.46
C GLU A 277 15.63 9.94 -17.49
N GLU A 278 16.92 9.97 -17.88
CA GLU A 278 18.07 10.60 -17.20
C GLU A 278 17.99 10.85 -15.68
N THR A 279 18.22 9.78 -14.90
CA THR A 279 19.23 9.86 -13.82
C THR A 279 20.53 9.22 -14.28
#